data_AF-A0A1L8RGC6-F1
#
_entry.id   AF-A0A1L8RGC6-F1
#
_cell.length_a   1.000
_cell.length_b   1.000
_cell.length_c   1.000
_cell.angle_alpha   90.00
_cell.angle_beta   90.00
_cell.angle_gamma   90.00
#
_symmetry.space_group_name_H-M   'P 1'
#
loop_
_entity.id
_entity.type
_entity.pdbx_description
1 polymer ?
#
loop_
_entity_poly.entity_id
_entity_poly.type
_entity_poly.pdbx_seq_one_letter_code
_entity_poly.pdbx_strand_id
1 'polypeptide(L)'
;MFIYVGCAGGGTSSMLCQRIVKAIQQDENLTAIFTDVGNAFRKQREYGNDYDLVFAYGGIGAIRSYNAFDFGRLFDVVFVAPQVRFLTPTVKDLLREFTTVVRDIPMKIFGMMDGPRAFADLLDELITLDDERAYQSATMTATKASDKDIEILVVGGDSQSSYFQQCFAEWETGELPYSTENFSLERLYQFETTADVGLRLLFASSAQLKEEELPKVARRIDGVWVMPQSQLGFQEKIGGFREYQIPVFQPEAREVFSMQGASKQQDFLLEVLQHAEYTREISVARYEEPPRKERKTFLGIFSWE
;
A
#
# COMPACT_ATOMS: atom_id res chain seq x y z
N MET A 1 11.63 4.58 -14.37
CA MET A 1 11.36 5.56 -13.30
C MET A 1 9.87 5.87 -13.26
N PHE A 2 9.26 5.83 -12.07
CA PHE A 2 7.86 6.20 -11.82
C PHE A 2 7.79 7.60 -11.20
N ILE A 3 7.02 8.48 -11.86
CA ILE A 3 6.89 9.89 -11.49
C ILE A 3 5.42 10.20 -11.23
N TYR A 4 5.08 10.63 -10.02
CA TYR A 4 3.73 11.07 -9.69
C TYR A 4 3.60 12.59 -9.75
N VAL A 5 2.61 13.09 -10.47
CA VAL A 5 2.29 14.53 -10.56
C VAL A 5 0.93 14.80 -9.91
N GLY A 6 0.97 15.32 -8.68
CA GLY A 6 -0.21 15.60 -7.86
C GLY A 6 -0.68 17.05 -8.00
N CYS A 7 -1.93 17.28 -8.42
CA CYS A 7 -2.58 18.60 -8.37
C CYS A 7 -3.83 18.59 -7.48
N ALA A 8 -4.70 19.60 -7.53
CA ALA A 8 -5.89 19.62 -6.68
C ALA A 8 -6.86 18.44 -6.95
N GLY A 9 -7.03 18.04 -8.22
CA GLY A 9 -8.00 17.02 -8.62
C GLY A 9 -7.59 16.15 -9.81
N GLY A 10 -6.31 16.12 -10.18
CA GLY A 10 -5.77 15.30 -11.28
C GLY A 10 -5.95 15.85 -12.70
N GLY A 11 -6.91 16.75 -12.94
CA GLY A 11 -7.20 17.25 -14.31
C GLY A 11 -6.08 18.07 -14.94
N THR A 12 -5.45 18.98 -14.19
CA THR A 12 -4.34 19.78 -14.75
C THR A 12 -3.05 18.97 -14.87
N SER A 13 -2.80 18.06 -13.92
CA SER A 13 -1.63 17.19 -13.99
C SER A 13 -1.73 16.17 -15.11
N SER A 14 -2.93 15.66 -15.44
CA SER A 14 -3.12 14.77 -16.58
C SER A 14 -2.75 15.44 -17.90
N MET A 15 -3.21 16.68 -18.11
CA MET A 15 -2.90 17.46 -19.29
C MET A 15 -1.40 17.76 -19.41
N LEU A 16 -0.72 18.03 -18.29
CA LEU A 16 0.72 18.26 -18.29
C LEU A 16 1.47 16.97 -18.65
N CYS A 17 1.15 15.86 -17.99
CA CYS A 17 1.77 14.56 -18.23
C CYS A 17 1.59 14.13 -19.70
N GLN A 18 0.37 14.28 -20.24
CA GLN A 18 0.10 13.97 -21.65
C GLN A 18 0.99 14.78 -22.60
N ARG A 19 1.18 16.08 -22.34
CA ARG A 19 2.00 16.95 -23.20
C ARG A 19 3.48 16.64 -23.09
N ILE A 20 3.97 16.33 -21.89
CA ILE A 20 5.36 15.91 -21.66
C ILE A 20 5.62 14.58 -22.36
N VAL A 21 4.78 13.57 -22.14
CA VAL A 21 4.95 12.25 -22.77
C VAL A 21 4.86 12.33 -24.28
N LYS A 22 3.97 13.16 -24.84
CA LYS A 22 3.91 13.37 -26.29
C LYS A 22 5.20 14.00 -26.84
N ALA A 23 5.86 14.87 -26.06
CA ALA A 23 7.15 15.43 -26.44
C ALA A 23 8.27 14.39 -26.35
N ILE A 24 8.29 13.58 -25.29
CA ILE A 24 9.25 12.48 -25.12
C ILE A 24 9.13 11.45 -26.25
N GLN A 25 7.92 11.16 -26.71
CA GLN A 25 7.69 10.24 -27.83
C GLN A 25 8.25 10.73 -29.17
N GLN A 26 8.74 11.98 -29.25
CA GLN A 26 9.50 12.48 -30.41
C GLN A 26 11.01 12.29 -30.25
N ASP A 27 11.49 11.86 -29.07
CA ASP A 27 12.87 11.49 -28.79
C ASP A 27 13.08 10.00 -29.12
N GLU A 28 14.22 9.67 -29.72
CA GLU A 28 14.55 8.29 -30.09
C GLU A 28 15.17 7.48 -28.94
N ASN A 29 15.60 8.15 -27.86
CA ASN A 29 16.36 7.51 -26.77
C ASN A 29 15.52 7.20 -25.53
N LEU A 30 14.28 7.68 -25.44
CA LEU A 30 13.45 7.54 -24.25
C LEU A 30 12.05 7.08 -24.61
N THR A 31 11.57 6.09 -23.85
CA THR A 31 10.19 5.62 -23.88
C THR A 31 9.43 6.14 -22.67
N ALA A 32 8.23 6.66 -22.91
CA ALA A 32 7.40 7.17 -21.82
C ALA A 32 5.92 6.91 -22.03
N ILE A 33 5.22 6.76 -20.91
CA ILE A 33 3.76 6.66 -20.85
C ILE A 33 3.20 7.60 -19.78
N PHE A 34 1.96 8.04 -19.95
CA PHE A 34 1.21 8.71 -18.90
C PHE A 34 -0.06 7.91 -18.56
N THR A 35 -0.44 7.93 -17.29
CA THR A 35 -1.60 7.18 -16.78
C THR A 35 -2.13 7.80 -15.49
N ASP A 36 -3.33 7.42 -15.04
CA ASP A 36 -3.80 7.80 -13.71
C ASP A 36 -3.15 6.93 -12.63
N VAL A 37 -3.09 7.46 -11.40
CA VAL A 37 -2.45 6.78 -10.27
C VAL A 37 -2.99 5.38 -9.97
N GLY A 38 -4.29 5.13 -10.18
CA GLY A 38 -4.87 3.82 -9.93
C GLY A 38 -4.35 2.77 -10.92
N ASN A 39 -4.24 3.15 -12.19
CA ASN A 39 -3.65 2.28 -13.22
C ASN A 39 -2.14 2.11 -13.07
N ALA A 40 -1.42 3.14 -12.60
CA ALA A 40 0.02 3.02 -12.30
C ALA A 40 0.28 1.88 -11.30
N PHE A 41 -0.51 1.79 -10.22
CA PHE A 41 -0.40 0.69 -9.25
C PHE A 41 -0.77 -0.66 -9.87
N ARG A 42 -1.89 -0.75 -10.61
CA ARG A 42 -2.35 -2.02 -11.19
C ARG A 42 -1.40 -2.60 -12.25
N LYS A 43 -0.74 -1.74 -13.01
CA LYS A 43 0.10 -2.11 -14.16
C LYS A 43 1.58 -1.84 -13.91
N GLN A 44 2.00 -1.71 -12.65
CA GLN A 44 3.38 -1.35 -12.29
C GLN A 44 4.44 -2.23 -12.97
N ARG A 45 4.23 -3.54 -13.08
CA ARG A 45 5.19 -4.46 -13.71
C ARG A 45 5.26 -4.29 -15.22
N GLU A 46 4.09 -4.16 -15.87
CA GLU A 46 4.00 -3.91 -17.32
C GLU A 46 4.70 -2.60 -17.64
N TYR A 47 4.33 -1.52 -16.95
CA TYR A 47 4.87 -0.20 -17.21
C TYR A 47 6.36 -0.07 -16.85
N GLY A 48 6.81 -0.70 -15.78
CA GLY A 48 8.22 -0.67 -15.37
C GLY A 48 9.15 -1.44 -16.31
N ASN A 49 8.63 -2.38 -17.10
CA ASN A 49 9.40 -3.14 -18.09
C ASN A 49 9.40 -2.46 -19.47
N ASP A 50 8.27 -1.86 -19.85
CA ASP A 50 8.04 -1.37 -21.21
C ASP A 50 8.41 0.10 -21.42
N TYR A 51 8.58 0.88 -20.34
CA TYR A 51 8.83 2.32 -20.40
C TYR A 51 9.94 2.78 -19.46
N ASP A 52 10.81 3.66 -19.95
CA ASP A 52 11.84 4.32 -19.14
C ASP A 52 11.22 5.28 -18.12
N LEU A 53 10.18 6.02 -18.54
CA LEU A 53 9.49 7.02 -17.72
C LEU A 53 7.98 6.78 -17.66
N VAL A 54 7.45 6.60 -16.45
CA VAL A 54 6.02 6.41 -16.20
C VAL A 54 5.46 7.61 -15.44
N PHE A 55 4.72 8.46 -16.13
CA PHE A 55 4.07 9.64 -15.54
C PHE A 55 2.66 9.30 -15.04
N ALA A 56 2.50 9.13 -13.73
CA ALA A 56 1.20 9.00 -13.10
C ALA A 56 0.64 10.36 -12.68
N TYR A 57 -0.63 10.62 -12.95
CA TYR A 57 -1.31 11.84 -12.49
C TYR A 57 -2.43 11.53 -11.48
N GLY A 58 -2.71 12.51 -10.62
CA GLY A 58 -3.83 12.43 -9.68
C GLY A 58 -3.98 13.68 -8.83
N GLY A 59 -4.90 13.61 -7.87
CA GLY A 59 -4.98 14.61 -6.80
C GLY A 59 -3.84 14.41 -5.81
N ILE A 60 -3.15 15.45 -5.35
CA ILE A 60 -2.15 15.31 -4.29
C ILE A 60 -2.77 14.71 -3.02
N GLY A 61 -4.08 14.89 -2.85
CA GLY A 61 -4.87 14.24 -1.83
C GLY A 61 -4.97 12.71 -1.93
N ALA A 62 -4.49 12.11 -3.02
CA ALA A 62 -4.37 10.66 -3.14
C ALA A 62 -3.26 10.11 -2.23
N ILE A 63 -2.24 10.92 -1.90
CA ILE A 63 -1.21 10.53 -0.93
C ILE A 63 -1.76 10.80 0.48
N ARG A 64 -1.83 9.72 1.25
CA ARG A 64 -2.35 9.69 2.61
C ARG A 64 -1.44 8.78 3.44
N SER A 65 -1.55 8.88 4.75
CA SER A 65 -0.83 7.98 5.65
C SER A 65 -1.09 6.51 5.32
N TYR A 66 -2.33 6.14 5.02
CA TYR A 66 -2.72 4.75 4.72
C TYR A 66 -2.20 4.19 3.39
N ASN A 67 -1.57 4.98 2.54
CA ASN A 67 -0.98 4.49 1.29
C ASN A 67 0.40 5.07 1.01
N ALA A 68 1.02 5.71 2.01
CA ALA A 68 2.36 6.27 1.92
C ALA A 68 3.38 5.17 1.60
N PHE A 69 3.20 3.97 2.14
CA PHE A 69 4.03 2.80 1.79
C PHE A 69 3.94 2.45 0.30
N ASP A 70 2.73 2.25 -0.23
CA ASP A 70 2.53 1.92 -1.65
C ASP A 70 3.13 3.00 -2.55
N PHE A 71 2.86 4.28 -2.23
CA PHE A 71 3.43 5.41 -2.97
C PHE A 71 4.97 5.45 -2.87
N GLY A 72 5.51 5.24 -1.68
CA GLY A 72 6.94 5.28 -1.39
C GLY A 72 7.72 4.13 -2.03
N ARG A 73 7.05 3.01 -2.28
CA ARG A 73 7.62 1.84 -2.99
C ARG A 73 7.53 1.96 -4.51
N LEU A 74 6.42 2.50 -5.02
CA LEU A 74 6.22 2.61 -6.46
C LEU A 74 6.91 3.84 -7.06
N PHE A 75 6.71 5.02 -6.47
CA PHE A 75 7.13 6.27 -7.09
C PHE A 75 8.52 6.68 -6.64
N ASP A 76 9.37 6.95 -7.62
CA ASP A 76 10.70 7.51 -7.41
C ASP A 76 10.61 9.01 -7.08
N VAL A 77 9.65 9.70 -7.72
CA VAL A 77 9.48 11.15 -7.60
C VAL A 77 8.00 11.50 -7.42
N VAL A 78 7.73 12.41 -6.49
CA VAL A 78 6.43 13.06 -6.32
C VAL A 78 6.57 14.56 -6.57
N PHE A 79 5.99 15.01 -7.67
CA PHE A 79 5.84 16.43 -8.01
C PHE A 79 4.52 16.99 -7.49
N VAL A 80 4.61 18.05 -6.68
CA VAL A 80 3.47 18.77 -6.13
C VAL A 80 3.19 20.01 -6.97
N ALA A 81 1.98 20.12 -7.52
CA ALA A 81 1.57 21.25 -8.34
C ALA A 81 1.55 22.57 -7.54
N PRO A 82 1.83 23.73 -8.17
CA PRO A 82 1.91 25.02 -7.47
C PRO A 82 0.63 25.39 -6.69
N GLN A 83 -0.53 24.96 -7.18
CA GLN A 83 -1.84 25.20 -6.58
C GLN A 83 -1.98 24.54 -5.19
N VAL A 84 -1.21 23.49 -4.92
CA VAL A 84 -1.29 22.67 -3.71
C VAL A 84 0.06 22.54 -2.99
N ARG A 85 1.04 23.38 -3.33
CA ARG A 85 2.39 23.40 -2.74
C ARG A 85 2.42 23.51 -1.21
N PHE A 86 1.36 24.03 -0.60
CA PHE A 86 1.25 24.11 0.86
C PHE A 86 1.16 22.72 1.52
N LEU A 87 0.84 21.67 0.75
CA LEU A 87 0.83 20.27 1.20
C LEU A 87 2.19 19.57 1.06
N THR A 88 3.17 20.18 0.39
CA THR A 88 4.50 19.59 0.17
C THR A 88 5.19 19.18 1.48
N PRO A 89 5.19 19.99 2.56
CA PRO A 89 5.76 19.57 3.84
C PRO A 89 5.09 18.31 4.40
N THR A 90 3.76 18.22 4.31
CA THR A 90 3.00 17.05 4.77
C THR A 90 3.34 15.80 3.96
N VAL A 91 3.43 15.93 2.64
CA VAL A 91 3.79 14.79 1.77
C VAL A 91 5.23 14.34 2.00
N LYS A 92 6.15 15.29 2.24
CA LYS A 92 7.53 14.97 2.63
C LYS A 92 7.60 14.19 3.93
N ASP A 93 6.82 14.58 4.94
CA ASP A 93 6.79 13.86 6.22
C ASP A 93 6.22 12.45 6.05
N LEU A 94 5.12 12.29 5.29
CA LEU A 94 4.53 10.99 4.99
C LEU A 94 5.50 10.04 4.26
N LEU A 95 6.38 10.58 3.41
CA LEU A 95 7.29 9.79 2.58
C LEU A 95 8.76 9.81 3.10
N ARG A 96 8.99 10.34 4.30
CA ARG A 96 10.36 10.57 4.84
C ARG A 96 11.21 9.30 4.97
N GLU A 97 10.56 8.14 5.09
CA GLU A 97 11.20 6.84 5.30
C GLU A 97 11.41 6.07 4.00
N PHE A 98 11.16 6.69 2.86
CA PHE A 98 11.34 6.12 1.53
C PHE A 98 12.34 6.95 0.72
N THR A 99 12.91 6.35 -0.32
CA THR A 99 13.80 7.03 -1.28
C THR A 99 13.05 7.97 -2.23
N THR A 100 11.73 8.10 -2.06
CA THR A 100 10.88 8.92 -2.93
C THR A 100 11.20 10.39 -2.73
N VAL A 101 11.60 11.05 -3.80
CA VAL A 101 11.92 12.47 -3.75
C VAL A 101 10.65 13.30 -3.95
N VAL A 102 10.30 14.13 -2.97
CA VAL A 102 9.14 15.01 -3.03
C VAL A 102 9.57 16.45 -3.33
N ARG A 103 9.10 17.02 -4.44
CA ARG A 103 9.46 18.37 -4.90
C ARG A 103 8.24 19.14 -5.40
N ASP A 104 8.31 20.47 -5.28
CA ASP A 104 7.37 21.34 -5.98
C ASP A 104 7.74 21.37 -7.46
N ILE A 105 6.77 21.18 -8.35
CA ILE A 105 7.03 21.41 -9.78
C ILE A 105 7.16 22.91 -10.04
N PRO A 106 8.20 23.36 -10.76
CA PRO A 106 8.36 24.76 -11.11
C PRO A 106 7.13 25.33 -11.81
N MET A 107 6.68 26.51 -11.38
CA MET A 107 5.48 27.16 -11.94
C MET A 107 5.60 27.43 -13.44
N LYS A 108 6.82 27.67 -13.94
CA LYS A 108 7.09 27.83 -15.38
C LYS A 108 6.75 26.57 -16.19
N ILE A 109 7.03 25.38 -15.64
CA ILE A 109 6.77 24.09 -16.27
C ILE A 109 5.27 23.79 -16.21
N PHE A 110 4.65 24.00 -15.04
CA PHE A 110 3.24 23.66 -14.83
C PHE A 110 2.26 24.65 -15.47
N GLY A 111 2.57 25.95 -15.48
CA GLY A 111 1.64 27.01 -15.91
C GLY A 111 1.60 27.23 -17.42
N MET A 112 2.70 26.99 -18.12
CA MET A 112 2.77 27.23 -19.58
C MET A 112 2.17 26.08 -20.39
N MET A 113 2.08 24.88 -19.79
CA MET A 113 1.59 23.66 -20.45
C MET A 113 2.32 23.38 -21.78
N ASP A 114 3.55 23.86 -21.95
CA ASP A 114 4.33 23.69 -23.17
C ASP A 114 5.13 22.39 -23.06
N GLY A 115 4.65 21.31 -23.67
CA GLY A 115 5.21 19.96 -23.52
C GLY A 115 6.71 19.87 -23.83
N PRO A 116 7.20 20.32 -24.99
CA PRO A 116 8.62 20.30 -25.33
C PRO A 116 9.50 21.10 -24.37
N ARG A 117 9.09 22.32 -23.99
CA ARG A 117 9.87 23.12 -23.03
C ARG A 117 9.82 22.52 -21.63
N ALA A 118 8.65 22.02 -21.22
CA ALA A 118 8.47 21.33 -19.95
C ALA A 118 9.34 20.07 -19.88
N PHE A 119 9.42 19.30 -20.96
CA PHE A 119 10.29 18.13 -21.04
C PHE A 119 11.77 18.53 -20.94
N ALA A 120 12.23 19.50 -21.72
CA ALA A 120 13.62 19.97 -21.65
C ALA A 120 13.99 20.48 -20.25
N ASP A 121 13.14 21.32 -19.64
CA ASP A 121 13.35 21.82 -18.28
C ASP A 121 13.26 20.72 -17.20
N LEU A 122 12.48 19.67 -17.44
CA LEU A 122 12.27 18.56 -16.50
C LEU A 122 13.35 17.49 -16.63
N LEU A 123 13.97 17.32 -17.80
CA LEU A 123 14.97 16.28 -18.05
C LEU A 123 16.21 16.46 -17.16
N ASP A 124 16.73 17.69 -17.06
CA ASP A 124 17.86 18.02 -16.18
C ASP A 124 17.51 17.75 -14.70
N GLU A 125 16.27 18.07 -14.31
CA GLU A 125 15.76 17.81 -12.97
C GLU A 125 15.65 16.30 -12.72
N LEU A 126 15.13 15.51 -13.68
CA LEU A 126 14.99 14.06 -13.53
C LEU A 126 16.32 13.34 -13.40
N ILE A 127 17.35 13.77 -14.14
CA ILE A 127 18.72 13.24 -14.00
C ILE A 127 19.24 13.52 -12.59
N THR A 128 19.10 14.76 -12.12
CA THR A 128 19.51 15.16 -10.76
C THR A 128 18.77 14.35 -9.70
N LEU A 129 17.47 14.11 -9.89
CA LEU A 129 16.64 13.34 -8.98
C LEU A 129 17.01 11.86 -8.96
N ASP A 130 17.42 11.29 -10.09
CA ASP A 130 17.90 9.91 -10.16
C ASP A 130 19.22 9.75 -9.39
N ASP A 131 20.13 10.72 -9.51
CA ASP A 131 21.37 10.78 -8.71
C ASP A 131 21.08 10.96 -7.20
N GLU A 132 20.17 11.88 -6.84
CA GLU A 132 19.73 12.08 -5.45
C GLU A 132 19.14 10.78 -4.86
N ARG A 133 18.33 10.07 -5.64
CA ARG A 133 17.73 8.79 -5.26
C ARG A 133 18.80 7.70 -5.11
N ALA A 134 19.74 7.59 -6.04
CA ALA A 134 20.83 6.62 -5.96
C ALA A 134 21.66 6.83 -4.70
N TYR A 135 21.96 8.10 -4.36
CA TYR A 135 22.62 8.47 -3.11
C TYR A 135 21.76 8.10 -1.89
N GLN A 136 20.47 8.46 -1.86
CA GLN A 136 19.58 8.10 -0.75
C GLN A 136 19.47 6.59 -0.57
N SER A 137 19.33 5.84 -1.66
CA SER A 137 19.29 4.37 -1.63
C SER A 137 20.57 3.75 -1.06
N ALA A 138 21.73 4.36 -1.34
CA ALA A 138 23.02 3.93 -0.81
C ALA A 138 23.26 4.32 0.66
N THR A 139 22.62 5.39 1.13
CA THR A 139 22.86 5.97 2.46
C THR A 139 21.76 5.65 3.47
N MET A 140 20.55 5.28 3.00
CA MET A 140 19.47 4.85 3.87
C MET A 140 19.83 3.50 4.49
N THR A 141 20.05 3.51 5.80
CA THR A 141 19.96 2.32 6.63
C THR A 141 18.61 1.68 6.37
N ALA A 142 18.56 0.36 6.18
CA ALA A 142 17.33 -0.42 6.14
C ALA A 142 16.40 0.05 7.28
N THR A 143 15.36 0.78 6.93
CA THR A 143 14.31 1.18 7.88
C THR A 143 13.36 0.00 8.03
N LYS A 144 12.53 -0.04 9.08
CA LYS A 144 11.46 -1.05 9.23
C LYS A 144 10.50 -1.14 8.04
N ALA A 145 10.53 -0.17 7.13
CA ALA A 145 9.87 -0.28 5.83
C ALA A 145 10.43 -1.43 4.96
N SER A 146 11.66 -1.93 5.21
CA SER A 146 12.30 -3.07 4.52
C SER A 146 12.32 -4.38 5.31
N ASP A 147 12.15 -4.34 6.63
CA ASP A 147 12.06 -5.52 7.50
C ASP A 147 10.74 -5.46 8.24
N LYS A 148 9.75 -6.18 7.71
CA LYS A 148 8.35 -6.08 8.13
C LYS A 148 8.11 -7.10 9.26
N ASP A 149 7.71 -6.62 10.43
CA ASP A 149 7.15 -7.44 11.49
C ASP A 149 5.99 -8.29 10.95
N ILE A 150 5.86 -9.53 11.42
CA ILE A 150 4.74 -10.37 11.03
C ILE A 150 3.45 -9.79 11.61
N GLU A 151 2.53 -9.39 10.72
CA GLU A 151 1.25 -8.78 11.11
C GLU A 151 0.12 -9.81 11.08
N ILE A 152 -0.43 -10.14 12.25
CA ILE A 152 -1.55 -11.08 12.40
C ILE A 152 -2.82 -10.34 12.80
N LEU A 153 -3.85 -10.44 11.96
CA LEU A 153 -5.19 -9.95 12.28
C LEU A 153 -5.92 -10.99 13.15
N VAL A 154 -6.21 -10.65 14.40
CA VAL A 154 -6.98 -11.48 15.32
C VAL A 154 -8.45 -11.03 15.31
N VAL A 155 -9.36 -11.91 14.91
CA VAL A 155 -10.79 -11.60 14.78
C VAL A 155 -11.59 -12.26 15.90
N GLY A 156 -12.32 -11.45 16.65
CA GLY A 156 -13.19 -11.90 17.73
C GLY A 156 -12.48 -12.21 19.05
N GLY A 157 -11.16 -12.01 19.11
CA GLY A 157 -10.35 -12.20 20.31
C GLY A 157 -10.20 -10.94 21.16
N ASP A 158 -9.64 -11.12 22.36
CA ASP A 158 -9.22 -10.04 23.26
C ASP A 158 -7.82 -10.38 23.77
N SER A 159 -6.89 -9.42 23.69
CA SER A 159 -5.51 -9.58 24.17
C SER A 159 -5.45 -9.89 25.66
N GLN A 160 -6.48 -9.51 26.43
CA GLN A 160 -6.59 -9.78 27.86
C GLN A 160 -7.25 -11.12 28.19
N SER A 161 -7.71 -11.88 27.19
CA SER A 161 -8.30 -13.20 27.44
C SER A 161 -7.24 -14.19 27.94
N SER A 162 -7.66 -15.13 28.78
CA SER A 162 -6.77 -16.15 29.36
C SER A 162 -6.04 -16.97 28.30
N TYR A 163 -6.68 -17.22 27.17
CA TYR A 163 -6.09 -17.92 26.03
C TYR A 163 -4.89 -17.17 25.44
N PHE A 164 -5.06 -15.87 25.13
CA PHE A 164 -3.96 -15.06 24.56
C PHE A 164 -2.88 -14.75 25.59
N GLN A 165 -3.24 -14.51 26.85
CA GLN A 165 -2.26 -14.32 27.93
C GLN A 165 -1.34 -15.53 28.12
N GLN A 166 -1.86 -16.75 27.96
CA GLN A 166 -1.01 -17.94 27.97
C GLN A 166 -0.09 -17.99 26.74
N CYS A 167 -0.61 -17.72 25.53
CA CYS A 167 0.20 -17.68 24.31
C CYS A 167 1.37 -16.69 24.46
N PHE A 168 1.07 -15.51 25.02
CA PHE A 168 2.06 -14.46 25.26
C PHE A 168 3.12 -14.89 26.26
N ALA A 169 2.75 -15.53 27.37
CA ALA A 169 3.71 -16.04 28.34
C ALA A 169 4.65 -17.10 27.74
N GLU A 170 4.14 -17.95 26.84
CA GLU A 170 4.95 -18.93 26.09
C GLU A 170 5.93 -18.23 25.13
N TRP A 171 5.50 -17.16 24.47
CA TRP A 171 6.36 -16.36 23.59
C TRP A 171 7.41 -15.54 24.32
N GLU A 172 7.09 -14.95 25.47
CA GLU A 172 8.07 -14.27 26.33
C GLU A 172 9.15 -15.25 26.80
N THR A 173 8.76 -16.48 27.16
CA THR A 173 9.70 -17.54 27.55
C THR A 173 10.58 -17.98 26.37
N GLY A 174 10.04 -17.94 25.15
CA GLY A 174 10.74 -18.24 23.91
C GLY A 174 11.51 -17.06 23.30
N GLU A 175 11.61 -15.92 24.00
CA GLU A 175 12.25 -14.68 23.53
C GLU A 175 11.70 -14.16 22.19
N LEU A 176 10.41 -14.39 21.91
CA LEU A 176 9.73 -13.89 20.71
C LEU A 176 9.10 -12.52 21.01
N PRO A 177 9.69 -11.40 20.54
CA PRO A 177 9.14 -10.07 20.80
C PRO A 177 7.80 -9.91 20.08
N TYR A 178 6.77 -9.50 20.81
CA TYR A 178 5.45 -9.25 20.25
C TYR A 178 4.86 -7.92 20.73
N SER A 179 3.88 -7.43 19.97
CA SER A 179 3.03 -6.30 20.37
C SER A 179 1.56 -6.61 20.11
N THR A 180 0.68 -6.01 20.89
CA THR A 180 -0.77 -6.16 20.73
C THR A 180 -1.43 -4.80 20.61
N GLU A 181 -2.29 -4.64 19.63
CA GLU A 181 -3.05 -3.40 19.42
C GLU A 181 -4.48 -3.69 19.00
N ASN A 182 -5.38 -2.74 19.27
CA ASN A 182 -6.69 -2.75 18.64
C ASN A 182 -6.56 -2.38 17.17
N PHE A 183 -7.21 -3.18 16.31
CA PHE A 183 -7.22 -2.96 14.88
C PHE A 183 -7.92 -1.63 14.54
N SER A 184 -7.22 -0.84 13.73
CA SER A 184 -7.84 0.13 12.83
C SER A 184 -7.07 0.10 11.52
N LEU A 185 -7.74 0.41 10.42
CA LEU A 185 -7.07 0.53 9.12
C LEU A 185 -5.96 1.59 9.17
N GLU A 186 -6.12 2.64 9.97
CA GLU A 186 -5.08 3.65 10.16
C GLU A 186 -3.84 3.08 10.85
N ARG A 187 -4.00 2.35 11.97
CA ARG A 187 -2.86 1.76 12.72
C ARG A 187 -2.17 0.62 11.99
N LEU A 188 -2.90 -0.14 11.16
CA LEU A 188 -2.31 -1.15 10.30
C LEU A 188 -1.21 -0.55 9.40
N TYR A 189 -1.36 0.71 9.00
CA TYR A 189 -0.42 1.42 8.13
C TYR A 189 0.49 2.43 8.85
N GLN A 190 0.06 2.98 9.99
CA GLN A 190 0.86 3.86 10.84
C GLN A 190 1.50 3.06 11.98
N PHE A 191 2.49 2.24 11.65
CA PHE A 191 3.25 1.52 12.65
C PHE A 191 4.57 2.22 12.94
N GLU A 192 4.60 2.98 14.03
CA GLU A 192 5.82 3.55 14.59
C GLU A 192 6.10 2.82 15.91
N THR A 193 7.12 1.96 15.94
CA THR A 193 7.60 1.36 17.20
C THR A 193 9.06 1.70 17.43
N THR A 194 9.34 2.10 18.67
CA THR A 194 10.69 2.41 19.16
C THR A 194 11.50 1.16 19.50
N ALA A 195 10.89 -0.02 19.50
CA ALA A 195 11.51 -1.31 19.80
C ALA A 195 11.31 -2.30 18.63
N ASP A 196 12.21 -3.27 18.50
CA ASP A 196 12.09 -4.36 17.54
C ASP A 196 10.94 -5.30 17.97
N VAL A 197 10.01 -5.58 17.06
CA VAL A 197 8.81 -6.37 17.34
C VAL A 197 8.75 -7.47 16.29
N GLY A 198 8.94 -8.73 16.67
CA GLY A 198 8.91 -9.83 15.72
C GLY A 198 7.49 -10.16 15.25
N LEU A 199 6.50 -9.88 16.10
CA LEU A 199 5.11 -10.26 15.87
C LEU A 199 4.13 -9.19 16.35
N ARG A 200 3.29 -8.68 15.44
CA ARG A 200 2.26 -7.69 15.75
C ARG A 200 0.87 -8.30 15.63
N LEU A 201 0.13 -8.30 16.74
CA LEU A 201 -1.25 -8.80 16.79
C LEU A 201 -2.25 -7.65 16.80
N LEU A 202 -3.13 -7.63 15.79
CA LEU A 202 -4.16 -6.62 15.59
C LEU A 202 -5.54 -7.20 15.93
N PHE A 203 -6.07 -6.84 17.10
CA PHE A 203 -7.34 -7.35 17.60
C PHE A 203 -8.52 -6.57 17.02
N ALA A 204 -9.36 -7.27 16.25
CA ALA A 204 -10.52 -6.72 15.57
C ALA A 204 -11.81 -7.43 16.00
N SER A 205 -12.87 -6.65 16.13
CA SER A 205 -14.25 -7.14 16.07
C SER A 205 -14.58 -7.55 14.63
N SER A 206 -15.37 -8.62 14.46
CA SER A 206 -15.82 -9.09 13.15
C SER A 206 -16.57 -8.03 12.33
N ALA A 207 -17.19 -7.06 13.00
CA ALA A 207 -17.92 -5.96 12.39
C ALA A 207 -17.03 -4.79 11.94
N GLN A 208 -15.79 -4.68 12.45
CA GLN A 208 -14.88 -3.59 12.10
C GLN A 208 -14.30 -3.71 10.69
N LEU A 209 -14.17 -4.93 10.18
CA LEU A 209 -13.65 -5.16 8.84
C LEU A 209 -14.78 -5.07 7.82
N LYS A 210 -14.74 -4.12 6.90
CA LYS A 210 -15.66 -4.10 5.76
C LYS A 210 -15.09 -4.87 4.58
N GLU A 211 -15.95 -5.44 3.75
CA GLU A 211 -15.52 -6.18 2.55
C GLU A 211 -14.77 -5.27 1.55
N GLU A 212 -15.20 -4.01 1.42
CA GLU A 212 -14.55 -3.00 0.57
C GLU A 212 -13.11 -2.66 1.01
N GLU A 213 -12.76 -2.96 2.27
CA GLU A 213 -11.43 -2.71 2.84
C GLU A 213 -10.55 -3.96 2.81
N LEU A 214 -11.10 -5.12 2.45
CA LEU A 214 -10.39 -6.40 2.42
C LEU A 214 -9.10 -6.33 1.58
N PRO A 215 -9.06 -5.72 0.38
CA PRO A 215 -7.80 -5.55 -0.37
C PRO A 215 -6.73 -4.78 0.40
N LYS A 216 -7.13 -3.70 1.09
CA LYS A 216 -6.20 -2.86 1.84
C LYS A 216 -5.66 -3.61 3.05
N VAL A 217 -6.48 -4.42 3.70
CA VAL A 217 -6.03 -5.21 4.84
C VAL A 217 -5.16 -6.38 4.38
N ALA A 218 -5.57 -7.10 3.34
CA ALA A 218 -4.86 -8.24 2.78
C ALA A 218 -3.44 -7.90 2.29
N ARG A 219 -3.21 -6.70 1.76
CA ARG A 219 -1.87 -6.24 1.35
C ARG A 219 -0.87 -6.12 2.50
N ARG A 220 -1.39 -5.94 3.72
CA ARG A 220 -0.57 -5.50 4.84
C ARG A 220 -0.46 -6.56 5.93
N ILE A 221 -1.44 -7.43 6.11
CA ILE A 221 -1.33 -8.55 7.06
C ILE A 221 -0.64 -9.78 6.44
N ASP A 222 -0.04 -10.62 7.29
CA ASP A 222 0.63 -11.87 6.90
C ASP A 222 -0.15 -13.10 7.36
N GLY A 223 -1.08 -12.94 8.31
CA GLY A 223 -1.93 -14.03 8.79
C GLY A 223 -3.25 -13.54 9.40
N VAL A 224 -4.25 -14.43 9.43
CA VAL A 224 -5.53 -14.18 10.08
C VAL A 224 -5.80 -15.25 11.12
N TRP A 225 -6.11 -14.84 12.35
CA TRP A 225 -6.50 -15.71 13.44
C TRP A 225 -7.97 -15.46 13.81
N VAL A 226 -8.86 -16.39 13.49
CA VAL A 226 -10.31 -16.23 13.72
C VAL A 226 -10.77 -17.05 14.90
N MET A 227 -11.17 -16.37 15.98
CA MET A 227 -11.68 -17.01 17.19
C MET A 227 -13.05 -17.68 16.94
N PRO A 228 -13.35 -18.80 17.63
CA PRO A 228 -14.57 -19.60 17.43
C PRO A 228 -15.86 -18.77 17.39
N GLN A 229 -16.00 -17.82 18.31
CA GLN A 229 -17.17 -16.95 18.46
C GLN A 229 -17.45 -16.06 17.25
N SER A 230 -16.44 -15.78 16.41
CA SER A 230 -16.58 -14.92 15.24
C SER A 230 -16.62 -15.70 13.92
N GLN A 231 -16.41 -17.02 13.94
CA GLN A 231 -16.32 -17.82 12.72
C GLN A 231 -17.58 -17.72 11.86
N LEU A 232 -18.79 -17.84 12.43
CA LEU A 232 -20.05 -17.83 11.67
C LEU A 232 -20.30 -16.51 10.95
N GLY A 233 -19.99 -15.37 11.58
CA GLY A 233 -20.19 -14.03 11.00
C GLY A 233 -19.04 -13.55 10.13
N PHE A 234 -17.99 -14.35 9.95
CA PHE A 234 -16.76 -13.96 9.25
C PHE A 234 -16.36 -14.92 8.13
N GLN A 235 -17.17 -15.95 7.84
CA GLN A 235 -16.88 -16.97 6.80
C GLN A 235 -16.64 -16.37 5.42
N GLU A 236 -17.46 -15.42 4.98
CA GLU A 236 -17.32 -14.80 3.66
C GLU A 236 -15.96 -14.07 3.52
N LYS A 237 -15.54 -13.37 4.58
CA LYS A 237 -14.25 -12.67 4.63
C LYS A 237 -13.06 -13.63 4.71
N ILE A 238 -13.21 -14.78 5.37
CA ILE A 238 -12.20 -15.86 5.36
C ILE A 238 -11.96 -16.33 3.92
N GLY A 239 -13.01 -16.50 3.12
CA GLY A 239 -12.88 -16.83 1.69
C GLY A 239 -12.05 -15.78 0.95
N GLY A 240 -12.30 -14.49 1.21
CA GLY A 240 -11.51 -13.39 0.69
C GLY A 240 -10.02 -13.50 1.01
N PHE A 241 -9.65 -13.68 2.29
CA PHE A 241 -8.24 -13.81 2.69
C PHE A 241 -7.54 -15.02 2.07
N ARG A 242 -8.26 -16.15 1.92
CA ARG A 242 -7.72 -17.34 1.24
C ARG A 242 -7.45 -17.11 -0.24
N GLU A 243 -8.23 -16.25 -0.91
CA GLU A 243 -7.96 -15.88 -2.30
C GLU A 243 -6.72 -15.01 -2.47
N TYR A 244 -6.40 -14.20 -1.46
CA TYR A 244 -5.10 -13.54 -1.31
C TYR A 244 -3.99 -14.49 -0.80
N GLN A 245 -4.30 -15.78 -0.63
CA GLN A 245 -3.40 -16.82 -0.10
C GLN A 245 -2.82 -16.51 1.29
N ILE A 246 -3.54 -15.70 2.08
CA ILE A 246 -3.13 -15.38 3.44
C ILE A 246 -3.48 -16.57 4.35
N PRO A 247 -2.52 -17.10 5.12
CA PRO A 247 -2.75 -18.14 6.11
C PRO A 247 -3.87 -17.79 7.09
N VAL A 248 -4.77 -18.74 7.35
CA VAL A 248 -5.91 -18.54 8.27
C VAL A 248 -5.91 -19.62 9.34
N PHE A 249 -5.72 -19.22 10.60
CA PHE A 249 -5.85 -20.08 11.76
C PHE A 249 -7.22 -19.96 12.43
N GLN A 250 -7.84 -21.12 12.68
CA GLN A 250 -9.18 -21.24 13.25
C GLN A 250 -9.16 -22.30 14.36
N PRO A 251 -8.77 -21.93 15.60
CA PRO A 251 -8.82 -22.89 16.71
C PRO A 251 -10.27 -23.31 16.97
N GLU A 252 -10.45 -24.53 17.46
CA GLU A 252 -11.75 -25.02 17.89
C GLU A 252 -12.09 -24.46 19.28
N ALA A 253 -13.38 -24.32 19.60
CA ALA A 253 -13.81 -23.84 20.92
C ALA A 253 -13.19 -24.66 22.07
N ARG A 254 -13.15 -25.99 21.94
CA ARG A 254 -12.52 -26.86 22.95
C ARG A 254 -11.04 -26.56 23.16
N GLU A 255 -10.30 -26.19 22.11
CA GLU A 255 -8.87 -25.90 22.16
C GLU A 255 -8.62 -24.58 22.90
N VAL A 256 -9.45 -23.57 22.61
CA VAL A 256 -9.43 -22.29 23.33
C VAL A 256 -9.77 -22.48 24.81
N PHE A 257 -10.80 -23.27 25.14
CA PHE A 257 -11.24 -23.50 26.52
C PHE A 257 -10.28 -24.36 27.33
N SER A 258 -9.74 -25.42 26.73
CA SER A 258 -8.80 -26.33 27.40
C SER A 258 -7.37 -25.79 27.43
N MET A 259 -7.12 -24.69 26.72
CA MET A 259 -5.78 -24.15 26.48
C MET A 259 -4.83 -25.19 25.86
N GLN A 260 -5.39 -26.18 25.15
CA GLN A 260 -4.65 -27.20 24.42
C GLN A 260 -4.68 -26.81 22.95
N GLY A 261 -3.52 -26.49 22.38
CA GLY A 261 -3.43 -26.04 20.99
C GLY A 261 -2.09 -25.45 20.56
N ALA A 262 -1.09 -25.41 21.45
CA ALA A 262 0.22 -24.80 21.20
C ALA A 262 0.90 -25.29 19.91
N SER A 263 0.79 -26.58 19.57
CA SER A 263 1.40 -27.11 18.33
C SER A 263 0.76 -26.54 17.07
N LYS A 264 -0.57 -26.44 17.01
CA LYS A 264 -1.27 -25.88 15.83
C LYS A 264 -1.03 -24.38 15.67
N GLN A 265 -0.91 -23.67 16.79
CA GLN A 265 -0.53 -22.27 16.78
C GLN A 265 0.89 -22.09 16.25
N GLN A 266 1.84 -22.91 16.68
CA GLN A 266 3.21 -22.89 16.17
C GLN A 266 3.27 -23.21 14.67
N ASP A 267 2.54 -24.23 14.22
CA ASP A 267 2.43 -24.58 12.80
C ASP A 267 1.91 -23.39 11.98
N PHE A 268 0.90 -22.68 12.48
CA PHE A 268 0.38 -21.47 11.85
C PHE A 268 1.41 -20.34 11.79
N LEU A 269 2.13 -20.07 12.88
CA LEU A 269 3.18 -19.04 12.87
C LEU A 269 4.30 -19.36 11.87
N LEU A 270 4.65 -20.64 11.73
CA LEU A 270 5.62 -21.10 10.72
C LEU A 270 5.08 -20.92 9.29
N GLU A 271 3.80 -21.19 9.05
CA GLU A 271 3.15 -20.95 7.76
C GLU A 271 3.15 -19.45 7.41
N VAL A 272 2.86 -18.59 8.39
CA VAL A 272 2.89 -17.13 8.24
C VAL A 272 4.30 -16.63 7.96
N LEU A 273 5.31 -17.13 8.68
CA LEU A 273 6.73 -16.82 8.42
C LEU A 273 7.10 -17.14 6.97
N GLN A 274 6.77 -18.36 6.51
CA GLN A 274 7.03 -18.74 5.13
C GLN A 274 6.31 -17.83 4.15
N HIS A 275 5.03 -17.53 4.40
CA HIS A 275 4.24 -16.63 3.55
C HIS A 275 4.88 -15.23 3.45
N ALA A 276 5.32 -14.66 4.58
CA ALA A 276 5.94 -13.33 4.64
C ALA A 276 7.28 -13.27 3.86
N GLU A 277 8.06 -14.36 3.87
CA GLU A 277 9.32 -14.47 3.10
C GLU A 277 9.08 -14.51 1.57
N TYR A 278 7.98 -15.13 1.13
CA TYR A 278 7.63 -15.17 -0.29
C TYR A 278 6.92 -13.88 -0.71
N THR A 279 7.69 -12.80 -0.92
CA THR A 279 7.17 -11.49 -1.36
C THR A 279 6.45 -11.59 -2.72
N ARG A 280 5.16 -11.91 -2.71
CA ARG A 280 4.28 -11.90 -3.88
C ARG A 280 3.05 -11.08 -3.55
N GLU A 281 2.97 -9.88 -4.12
CA GLU A 281 1.72 -9.13 -4.16
C GLU A 281 0.71 -9.94 -4.99
N ILE A 282 -0.25 -10.55 -4.31
CA ILE A 282 -1.38 -11.27 -4.91
C ILE A 282 -2.51 -10.26 -5.08
N SER A 283 -2.94 -10.06 -6.31
CA SER A 283 -4.11 -9.23 -6.60
C SER A 283 -5.33 -10.09 -6.93
N VAL A 284 -6.48 -9.79 -6.33
CA VAL A 284 -7.73 -10.53 -6.59
C VAL A 284 -8.71 -9.63 -7.34
N ALA A 285 -8.88 -9.89 -8.65
CA ALA A 285 -9.60 -9.01 -9.58
C ALA A 285 -11.00 -8.59 -9.10
N ARG A 286 -11.79 -9.50 -8.52
CA ARG A 286 -13.15 -9.19 -8.05
C ARG A 286 -13.22 -8.17 -6.92
N TYR A 287 -12.14 -8.04 -6.14
CA TYR A 287 -12.05 -7.10 -5.02
C TYR A 287 -11.31 -5.81 -5.38
N GLU A 288 -10.53 -5.81 -6.46
CA GLU A 288 -9.68 -4.68 -6.86
C GLU A 288 -10.16 -3.93 -8.11
N GLU A 289 -11.03 -4.56 -8.91
CA GLU A 289 -11.73 -3.87 -9.99
C GLU A 289 -12.83 -2.98 -9.42
N PRO A 290 -12.91 -1.70 -9.82
CA PRO A 290 -14.00 -0.85 -9.40
C PRO A 290 -15.29 -1.43 -9.98
N PRO A 291 -16.42 -1.40 -9.24
CA PRO A 291 -17.68 -1.88 -9.77
C PRO A 291 -17.92 -1.16 -11.09
N ARG A 292 -18.06 -1.93 -12.18
CA ARG A 292 -18.41 -1.37 -13.49
C ARG A 292 -19.71 -0.60 -13.27
N LYS A 293 -19.68 0.73 -13.40
CA LYS A 293 -20.90 1.55 -13.35
C LYS A 293 -21.93 0.87 -14.25
N GLU A 294 -23.01 0.36 -13.66
CA GLU A 294 -24.10 -0.20 -14.45
C GLU A 294 -24.54 0.88 -15.43
N ARG A 295 -24.45 0.58 -16.72
CA ARG A 295 -24.93 1.48 -17.77
C ARG A 295 -26.43 1.59 -17.60
N LYS A 296 -26.91 2.67 -16.97
CA LYS A 296 -28.34 2.98 -16.96
C LYS A 296 -28.75 3.34 -18.38
N THR A 297 -29.33 2.39 -19.09
CA THR A 297 -30.02 2.65 -20.36
C THR A 297 -31.37 3.27 -20.07
N PHE A 298 -31.50 4.59 -20.22
CA PHE A 298 -32.79 5.23 -20.43
C PHE A 298 -32.97 5.40 -21.95
N LEU A 299 -33.92 4.66 -22.54
CA LEU A 299 -34.31 4.78 -23.95
C LEU A 299 -33.19 4.58 -24.99
N GLY A 300 -32.17 3.75 -24.71
CA GLY A 300 -31.17 3.37 -25.71
C GLY A 300 -30.16 4.46 -26.10
N ILE A 301 -30.11 5.58 -25.34
CA ILE A 301 -29.09 6.61 -25.51
C ILE A 301 -28.14 6.53 -24.32
N PHE A 302 -26.85 6.31 -24.60
CA PHE A 302 -25.81 6.23 -23.58
C PHE A 302 -25.55 7.63 -23.00
N SER A 303 -25.75 7.82 -21.69
CA SER A 303 -25.28 9.00 -20.97
C SER A 303 -24.06 8.66 -20.12
N TRP A 304 -23.01 9.49 -20.20
CA TRP A 304 -21.83 9.41 -19.36
C TRP A 304 -22.01 10.31 -18.13
N GLU A 305 -21.83 9.75 -16.93
CA GLU A 305 -21.47 10.46 -15.70
C GLU A 305 -20.26 9.76 -15.07
#